data_AF-A0A5N9H6V1-F1
#
_entry.id   AF-A0A5N9H6V1-F1
#
_cell.length_a   1.000
_cell.length_b   1.000
_cell.length_c   1.000
_cell.angle_alpha   90.00
_cell.angle_beta   90.00
_cell.angle_gamma   90.00
#
_symmetry.space_group_name_H-M   'P 1'
#
loop_
_entity.id
_entity.type
_entity.pdbx_description
1 polymer ?
#
loop_
_entity_poly.entity_id
_entity_poly.type
_entity_poly.pdbx_seq_one_letter_code
_entity_poly.pdbx_strand_id
1 'polypeptide(L)'
;MAIFLRDVEVSETLSMDQMIEKIESMQSYYGNGEASNLPRRKIISSGGMLAVMGGGLFYEGVLGVKTYTVVKGQYSFQVSLYDAETGKLLCYTQANRLGQLRTGATTAVAAKYLTHNPDVTVGIIGTGYQAATQLEAVSKVRNITNIKAFSRTESSRKLFAENMSDALQVPVTAGASAEETVRNSDIIICIAATMEPVINGEWLADGSTLIAAGPTTWRAKEVDSLTLTRSEKIVVDSIDQAPNESGDLSNAVDQG
;
A
#
# COMPACT_ATOMS: atom_id res chain seq x y z
N MET A 1 28.08 -14.50 -7.99
CA MET A 1 27.02 -15.54 -7.94
C MET A 1 25.76 -14.84 -7.46
N ALA A 2 24.63 -15.03 -8.13
CA ALA A 2 23.37 -14.38 -7.73
C ALA A 2 22.87 -14.95 -6.39
N ILE A 3 22.32 -14.09 -5.54
CA ILE A 3 21.74 -14.48 -4.25
C ILE A 3 20.29 -14.93 -4.49
N PHE A 4 19.87 -16.00 -3.80
CA PHE A 4 18.47 -16.42 -3.77
C PHE A 4 17.92 -16.28 -2.36
N LEU A 5 16.82 -15.52 -2.20
CA LEU A 5 16.21 -15.25 -0.89
C LEU A 5 14.76 -15.72 -0.86
N ARG A 6 14.43 -16.59 0.10
CA ARG A 6 13.06 -17.00 0.44
C ARG A 6 12.42 -15.97 1.37
N ASP A 7 11.10 -16.00 1.52
CA ASP A 7 10.38 -15.04 2.37
C ASP A 7 10.83 -15.06 3.84
N VAL A 8 11.30 -16.20 4.36
CA VAL A 8 11.87 -16.28 5.71
C VAL A 8 13.14 -15.44 5.83
N GLU A 9 14.05 -15.55 4.86
CA GLU A 9 15.29 -14.78 4.80
C GLU A 9 15.01 -13.29 4.56
N VAL A 10 14.00 -12.96 3.76
CA VAL A 10 13.54 -11.56 3.58
C VAL A 10 13.00 -10.99 4.89
N SER A 11 12.26 -11.78 5.66
CA SER A 11 11.66 -11.34 6.92
C SER A 11 12.71 -11.10 8.02
N GLU A 12 13.81 -11.86 8.00
CA GLU A 12 14.91 -11.73 8.95
C GLU A 12 15.87 -10.58 8.62
N THR A 13 15.86 -10.09 7.38
CA THR A 13 16.86 -9.13 6.88
C THR A 13 16.35 -7.70 6.70
N LEU A 14 15.04 -7.50 6.50
CA LEU A 14 14.46 -6.19 6.21
C LEU A 14 13.60 -5.69 7.36
N SER A 15 13.86 -4.46 7.81
CA SER A 15 12.98 -3.74 8.73
C SER A 15 12.04 -2.78 8.01
N MET A 16 10.94 -2.40 8.67
CA MET A 16 10.06 -1.34 8.17
C MET A 16 10.79 0.01 8.05
N ASP A 17 11.68 0.34 8.99
CA ASP A 17 12.42 1.61 8.99
C ASP A 17 13.31 1.74 7.74
N GLN A 18 14.04 0.66 7.39
CA GLN A 18 14.85 0.60 6.16
C GLN A 18 13.98 0.73 4.90
N MET A 19 12.78 0.12 4.91
CA MET A 19 11.86 0.21 3.79
C MET A 19 11.29 1.61 3.61
N ILE A 20 10.93 2.29 4.70
CA ILE A 20 10.46 3.69 4.66
C ILE A 20 11.54 4.58 4.08
N GLU A 21 12.77 4.50 4.58
CA GLU A 21 13.90 5.28 4.07
C GLU A 21 14.12 5.05 2.56
N LYS A 22 14.13 3.79 2.12
CA LYS A 22 14.34 3.45 0.71
C LYS A 22 13.19 3.89 -0.19
N ILE A 23 11.94 3.73 0.24
CA ILE A 23 10.78 4.18 -0.54
C ILE A 23 10.72 5.70 -0.61
N GLU A 24 10.99 6.40 0.49
CA GLU A 24 11.03 7.87 0.54
C GLU A 24 12.09 8.44 -0.42
N SER A 25 13.31 7.91 -0.33
CA SER A 25 14.41 8.28 -1.22
C SER A 25 14.06 7.99 -2.69
N MET A 26 13.58 6.79 -2.99
CA MET A 26 13.19 6.39 -4.35
C MET A 26 12.10 7.30 -4.92
N GLN A 27 11.07 7.65 -4.16
CA GLN A 27 10.01 8.56 -4.62
C GLN A 27 10.56 9.96 -4.94
N SER A 28 11.51 10.47 -4.15
CA SER A 28 12.18 11.74 -4.44
C SER A 28 12.95 11.68 -5.76
N TYR A 29 13.77 10.65 -5.98
CA TYR A 29 14.53 10.49 -7.23
C TYR A 29 13.62 10.24 -8.43
N TYR A 30 12.53 9.49 -8.26
CA TYR A 30 11.52 9.29 -9.30
C TYR A 30 10.86 10.61 -9.72
N GLY A 31 10.50 11.46 -8.75
CA GLY A 31 9.97 12.80 -9.00
C GLY A 31 10.93 13.72 -9.75
N ASN A 32 12.25 13.50 -9.61
CA ASN A 32 13.29 14.25 -10.32
C ASN A 32 13.67 13.64 -11.69
N GLY A 33 13.03 12.53 -12.10
CA GLY A 33 13.35 11.83 -13.36
C GLY A 33 14.63 10.98 -13.30
N GLU A 34 15.14 10.69 -12.10
CA GLU A 34 16.37 9.92 -11.86
C GLU A 34 16.09 8.43 -11.54
N ALA A 35 14.82 8.05 -11.51
CA ALA A 35 14.37 6.67 -11.48
C ALA A 35 13.32 6.44 -12.57
N SER A 36 13.17 5.18 -12.97
CA SER A 36 12.18 4.79 -13.97
C SER A 36 11.29 3.68 -13.44
N ASN A 37 10.03 3.69 -13.88
CA ASN A 37 9.04 2.69 -13.55
C ASN A 37 8.43 2.17 -14.86
N LEU A 38 8.45 0.85 -15.04
CA LEU A 38 7.82 0.17 -16.16
C LEU A 38 6.38 -0.21 -15.74
N PRO A 39 5.35 0.35 -16.39
CA PRO A 39 3.96 0.03 -16.10
C PRO A 39 3.66 -1.45 -16.16
N ARG A 40 2.73 -1.87 -15.28
CA ARG A 40 2.39 -3.28 -15.14
C ARG A 40 1.77 -3.80 -16.44
N ARG A 41 2.26 -4.95 -16.87
CA ARG A 41 1.66 -5.74 -17.94
C ARG A 41 1.15 -7.07 -17.39
N LYS A 42 -0.01 -7.50 -17.87
CA LYS A 42 -0.67 -8.75 -17.44
C LYS A 42 -0.82 -9.67 -18.65
N ILE A 43 -0.44 -10.93 -18.49
CA ILE A 43 -0.74 -12.04 -19.40
C ILE A 43 -1.83 -12.85 -18.73
N ILE A 44 -2.98 -12.96 -19.38
CA ILE A 44 -4.16 -13.67 -18.85
C ILE A 44 -4.28 -15.01 -19.56
N SER A 45 -4.49 -16.06 -18.78
CA SER A 45 -4.76 -17.42 -19.24
C SER A 45 -6.07 -17.92 -18.64
N SER A 46 -6.55 -19.09 -19.09
CA SER A 46 -7.75 -19.72 -18.52
C SER A 46 -7.60 -20.09 -17.03
N GLY A 47 -6.37 -20.36 -16.57
CA GLY A 47 -6.11 -20.79 -15.20
C GLY A 47 -5.72 -19.67 -14.23
N GLY A 48 -5.48 -18.46 -14.74
CA GLY A 48 -4.94 -17.36 -13.93
C GLY A 48 -4.20 -16.31 -14.75
N MET A 49 -3.41 -15.48 -14.08
CA MET A 49 -2.62 -14.44 -14.72
C MET A 49 -1.17 -14.43 -14.26
N LEU A 50 -0.28 -13.96 -15.13
CA LEU A 50 1.08 -13.51 -14.80
C LEU A 50 1.11 -11.99 -14.98
N ALA A 51 1.62 -11.27 -13.99
CA ALA A 51 1.84 -9.84 -14.07
C ALA A 51 3.32 -9.54 -13.92
N VAL A 52 3.79 -8.54 -14.68
CA VAL A 52 5.17 -8.09 -14.72
C VAL A 52 5.18 -6.58 -14.59
N MET A 53 6.02 -6.06 -13.71
CA MET A 53 6.38 -4.64 -13.66
C MET A 53 7.88 -4.54 -13.39
N GLY A 54 8.49 -3.43 -13.74
CA GLY A 54 9.92 -3.24 -13.53
C GLY A 54 10.23 -1.81 -13.13
N GLY A 55 11.48 -1.56 -12.82
CA GLY A 55 11.97 -0.23 -12.54
C GLY A 55 13.48 -0.18 -12.57
N GLY A 56 14.02 1.03 -12.61
CA GLY A 56 15.45 1.29 -12.55
C GLY A 56 15.74 2.40 -11.57
N LEU A 57 16.73 2.18 -10.70
CA LEU A 57 17.30 3.21 -9.84
C LEU A 57 18.68 3.53 -10.41
N PHE A 58 18.74 4.49 -11.33
CA PHE A 58 19.97 4.76 -12.07
C PHE A 58 21.09 5.28 -11.16
N TYR A 59 20.73 6.01 -10.10
CA TYR A 59 21.63 6.50 -9.06
C TYR A 59 22.19 5.39 -8.15
N GLU A 60 21.58 4.19 -8.13
CA GLU A 60 22.10 3.01 -7.44
C GLU A 60 22.64 1.94 -8.40
N GLY A 61 22.64 2.20 -9.71
CA GLY A 61 23.15 1.27 -10.71
C GLY A 61 22.39 -0.06 -10.77
N VAL A 62 21.09 -0.07 -10.45
CA VAL A 62 20.28 -1.30 -10.41
C VAL A 62 19.02 -1.23 -11.27
N LEU A 63 18.67 -2.38 -11.85
CA LEU A 63 17.41 -2.62 -12.54
C LEU A 63 16.67 -3.75 -11.84
N GLY A 64 15.34 -3.64 -11.72
CA GLY A 64 14.51 -4.61 -11.03
C GLY A 64 13.29 -5.01 -11.85
N VAL A 65 12.89 -6.27 -11.74
CA VAL A 65 11.62 -6.76 -12.28
C VAL A 65 10.88 -7.52 -11.19
N LYS A 66 9.63 -7.14 -10.93
CA LYS A 66 8.70 -7.91 -10.12
C LYS A 66 7.77 -8.69 -11.02
N THR A 67 7.72 -10.00 -10.82
CA THR A 67 6.74 -10.88 -11.42
C THR A 67 5.82 -11.43 -10.35
N TYR A 68 4.56 -11.66 -10.69
CA TYR A 68 3.69 -12.44 -9.83
C TYR A 68 2.60 -13.15 -10.58
N THR A 69 2.21 -14.32 -10.09
CA THR A 69 1.08 -15.06 -10.61
C THR A 69 -0.10 -14.99 -9.67
N VAL A 70 -1.30 -15.07 -10.26
CA VAL A 70 -2.54 -15.33 -9.54
C VAL A 70 -3.21 -16.51 -10.21
N VAL A 71 -3.17 -17.67 -9.56
CA VAL A 71 -3.68 -18.94 -10.10
C VAL A 71 -4.61 -19.54 -9.05
N LYS A 72 -5.87 -19.81 -9.42
CA LYS A 72 -6.90 -20.31 -8.48
C LYS A 72 -6.99 -19.48 -7.17
N GLY A 73 -6.83 -18.17 -7.28
CA GLY A 73 -6.86 -17.24 -6.15
C GLY A 73 -5.60 -17.20 -5.28
N GLN A 74 -4.58 -18.00 -5.60
CA GLN A 74 -3.29 -18.02 -4.91
C GLN A 74 -2.31 -17.06 -5.57
N TYR A 75 -1.65 -16.24 -4.76
CA TYR A 75 -0.65 -15.28 -5.21
C TYR A 75 0.75 -15.85 -5.01
N SER A 76 1.65 -15.58 -5.95
CA SER A 76 3.06 -15.92 -5.83
C SER A 76 3.88 -14.77 -6.40
N PHE A 77 4.68 -14.10 -5.56
CA PHE A 77 5.44 -12.91 -5.95
C PHE A 77 6.94 -13.19 -5.96
N GLN A 78 7.62 -12.68 -6.97
CA GLN A 78 9.08 -12.74 -7.11
C GLN A 78 9.65 -11.41 -7.58
N VAL A 79 10.87 -11.11 -7.16
CA VAL A 79 11.65 -9.97 -7.66
C VAL A 79 13.01 -10.47 -8.12
N SER A 80 13.43 -10.06 -9.31
CA SER A 80 14.81 -10.16 -9.77
C SER A 80 15.45 -8.78 -9.80
N LEU A 81 16.70 -8.71 -9.33
CA LEU A 81 17.53 -7.51 -9.31
C LEU A 81 18.77 -7.74 -10.17
N TYR A 82 19.11 -6.76 -10.99
CA TYR A 82 20.21 -6.80 -11.94
C TYR A 82 21.10 -5.57 -11.75
N ASP A 83 22.39 -5.78 -12.00
CA ASP A 83 23.36 -4.72 -12.15
C ASP A 83 23.13 -4.00 -13.49
N ALA A 84 22.95 -2.67 -13.45
CA ALA A 84 22.58 -1.89 -14.61
C ALA A 84 23.73 -1.72 -15.63
N GLU A 85 24.99 -1.84 -15.19
CA GLU A 85 26.16 -1.67 -16.06
C GLU A 85 26.54 -2.97 -16.75
N THR A 86 26.48 -4.08 -16.02
CA THR A 86 26.96 -5.39 -16.49
C THR A 86 25.83 -6.31 -16.93
N GLY A 87 24.58 -6.01 -16.58
CA GLY A 87 23.41 -6.87 -16.83
C GLY A 87 23.37 -8.15 -16.00
N LYS A 88 24.29 -8.33 -15.03
CA LYS A 88 24.37 -9.54 -14.22
C LYS A 88 23.20 -9.59 -13.22
N LEU A 89 22.62 -10.78 -13.05
CA LEU A 89 21.67 -11.04 -11.97
C LEU A 89 22.39 -10.94 -10.63
N LEU A 90 21.90 -10.05 -9.77
CA LEU A 90 22.40 -9.83 -8.41
C LEU A 90 21.61 -10.66 -7.40
N CYS A 91 20.27 -10.63 -7.50
CA CYS A 91 19.37 -11.27 -6.55
C CYS A 91 18.12 -11.79 -7.25
N TYR A 92 17.60 -12.93 -6.79
CA TYR A 92 16.26 -13.41 -7.08
C TYR A 92 15.56 -13.77 -5.77
N THR A 93 14.43 -13.15 -5.48
CA THR A 93 13.79 -13.25 -4.17
C THR A 93 12.30 -13.52 -4.26
N GLN A 94 11.77 -14.32 -3.32
CA GLN A 94 10.34 -14.34 -3.01
C GLN A 94 9.94 -13.00 -2.39
N ALA A 95 8.80 -12.47 -2.80
CA ALA A 95 8.46 -11.07 -2.51
C ALA A 95 7.11 -10.90 -1.79
N ASN A 96 6.66 -11.89 -1.01
CA ASN A 96 5.43 -11.73 -0.23
C ASN A 96 5.64 -10.70 0.88
N ARG A 97 6.66 -10.90 1.73
CA ARG A 97 6.99 -9.95 2.82
C ARG A 97 7.48 -8.62 2.26
N LEU A 98 8.34 -8.65 1.24
CA LEU A 98 8.82 -7.44 0.56
C LEU A 98 7.65 -6.61 0.01
N GLY A 99 6.65 -7.29 -0.57
CA GLY A 99 5.43 -6.68 -1.06
C GLY A 99 4.63 -5.98 0.05
N GLN A 100 4.51 -6.59 1.24
CA GLN A 100 3.84 -5.98 2.39
C GLN A 100 4.59 -4.75 2.91
N LEU A 101 5.91 -4.90 3.16
CA LEU A 101 6.76 -3.84 3.69
C LEU A 101 6.73 -2.61 2.79
N ARG A 102 6.94 -2.76 1.47
CA ARG A 102 6.93 -1.63 0.55
C ARG A 102 5.57 -0.94 0.46
N THR A 103 4.45 -1.68 0.61
CA THR A 103 3.11 -1.07 0.62
C THR A 103 2.96 -0.20 1.86
N GLY A 104 3.28 -0.76 3.03
CA GLY A 104 3.22 -0.04 4.30
C GLY A 104 4.13 1.20 4.28
N ALA A 105 5.37 1.05 3.81
CA ALA A 105 6.31 2.15 3.69
C ALA A 105 5.80 3.28 2.77
N THR A 106 5.17 2.94 1.64
CA THR A 106 4.55 3.96 0.76
C THR A 106 3.45 4.73 1.50
N THR A 107 2.60 4.03 2.26
CA THR A 107 1.59 4.63 3.14
C THR A 107 2.21 5.51 4.23
N ALA A 108 3.30 5.09 4.85
CA ALA A 108 3.99 5.89 5.86
C ALA A 108 4.59 7.16 5.25
N VAL A 109 5.18 7.10 4.06
CA VAL A 109 5.66 8.30 3.36
C VAL A 109 4.50 9.26 3.09
N ALA A 110 3.36 8.76 2.59
CA ALA A 110 2.17 9.59 2.41
C ALA A 110 1.71 10.23 3.73
N ALA A 111 1.56 9.44 4.79
CA ALA A 111 1.19 9.93 6.13
C ALA A 111 2.18 10.97 6.67
N LYS A 112 3.49 10.78 6.42
CA LYS A 112 4.57 11.66 6.88
C LYS A 112 4.45 13.07 6.29
N TYR A 113 4.04 13.18 5.03
CA TYR A 113 3.99 14.46 4.34
C TYR A 113 2.59 15.09 4.28
N LEU A 114 1.53 14.28 4.36
CA LEU A 114 0.16 14.74 4.16
C LEU A 114 -0.61 14.99 5.47
N THR A 115 -0.20 14.39 6.58
CA THR A 115 -0.88 14.58 7.87
C THR A 115 -0.20 15.65 8.71
N HIS A 116 -0.96 16.66 9.15
CA HIS A 116 -0.42 17.78 9.95
C HIS A 116 -0.13 17.42 11.41
N ASN A 117 -0.99 16.64 12.06
CA ASN A 117 -0.89 16.36 13.49
C ASN A 117 0.19 15.27 13.76
N PRO A 118 1.14 15.48 14.70
CA PRO A 118 2.07 14.43 15.11
C PRO A 118 1.40 13.29 15.89
N ASP A 119 0.36 13.60 16.67
CA ASP A 119 -0.42 12.66 17.48
C ASP A 119 -1.72 12.32 16.77
N VAL A 120 -1.93 11.06 16.39
CA VAL A 120 -3.02 10.69 15.46
C VAL A 120 -3.88 9.54 15.94
N THR A 121 -5.17 9.63 15.68
CA THR A 121 -6.09 8.50 15.64
C THR A 121 -6.10 7.93 14.23
N VAL A 122 -5.87 6.62 14.10
CA VAL A 122 -5.89 5.92 12.82
C VAL A 122 -7.16 5.07 12.67
N GLY A 123 -7.93 5.31 11.60
CA GLY A 123 -9.01 4.42 11.17
C GLY A 123 -8.53 3.51 10.06
N ILE A 124 -8.70 2.19 10.18
CA ILE A 124 -8.34 1.24 9.12
C ILE A 124 -9.55 0.42 8.66
N ILE A 125 -9.84 0.51 7.36
CA ILE A 125 -10.87 -0.27 6.66
C ILE A 125 -10.19 -1.40 5.90
N GLY A 126 -10.47 -2.63 6.32
CA GLY A 126 -9.81 -3.85 5.85
C GLY A 126 -8.77 -4.36 6.85
N THR A 127 -9.00 -5.57 7.36
CA THR A 127 -8.12 -6.23 8.35
C THR A 127 -7.42 -7.45 7.73
N GLY A 128 -7.06 -7.33 6.45
CA GLY A 128 -6.51 -8.42 5.64
C GLY A 128 -4.98 -8.48 5.63
N TYR A 129 -4.44 -9.21 4.65
CA TYR A 129 -3.01 -9.53 4.54
C TYR A 129 -2.05 -8.33 4.57
N GLN A 130 -2.48 -7.15 4.10
CA GLN A 130 -1.64 -5.94 4.07
C GLN A 130 -1.81 -5.05 5.31
N ALA A 131 -2.87 -5.23 6.10
CA ALA A 131 -3.32 -4.26 7.10
C ALA A 131 -2.32 -4.05 8.25
N ALA A 132 -1.71 -5.12 8.76
CA ALA A 132 -0.76 -5.04 9.86
C ALA A 132 0.46 -4.16 9.51
N THR A 133 1.02 -4.35 8.30
CA THR A 133 2.14 -3.53 7.82
C THR A 133 1.79 -2.08 7.54
N GLN A 134 0.51 -1.75 7.31
CA GLN A 134 0.08 -0.35 7.21
C GLN A 134 0.24 0.35 8.57
N LEU A 135 -0.28 -0.27 9.63
CA LEU A 135 -0.20 0.28 10.98
C LEU A 135 1.23 0.31 11.51
N GLU A 136 2.00 -0.77 11.28
CA GLU A 136 3.43 -0.84 11.60
C GLU A 136 4.20 0.33 10.96
N ALA A 137 3.92 0.64 9.69
CA ALA A 137 4.62 1.70 8.99
C ALA A 137 4.21 3.10 9.48
N VAL A 138 2.91 3.34 9.67
CA VAL A 138 2.43 4.65 10.17
C VAL A 138 2.94 4.93 11.58
N SER A 139 3.06 3.91 12.44
CA SER A 139 3.61 4.08 13.80
C SER A 139 5.09 4.48 13.81
N LYS A 140 5.82 4.32 12.70
CA LYS A 140 7.22 4.79 12.58
C LYS A 140 7.33 6.28 12.27
N VAL A 141 6.28 6.90 11.74
CA VAL A 141 6.30 8.29 11.27
C VAL A 141 5.34 9.19 12.03
N ARG A 142 4.41 8.64 12.81
CA ARG A 142 3.44 9.35 13.63
C ARG A 142 3.27 8.67 14.98
N ASN A 143 2.96 9.45 16.01
CA ASN A 143 2.59 8.91 17.31
C ASN A 143 1.11 8.52 17.29
N ILE A 144 0.83 7.22 17.18
CA ILE A 144 -0.55 6.74 17.13
C ILE A 144 -1.09 6.63 18.56
N THR A 145 -2.14 7.40 18.87
CA THR A 145 -2.76 7.41 20.19
C THR A 145 -3.90 6.39 20.32
N ASN A 146 -4.60 6.11 19.22
CA ASN A 146 -5.69 5.14 19.16
C ASN A 146 -5.88 4.63 17.74
N ILE A 147 -6.32 3.37 17.60
CA ILE A 147 -6.64 2.75 16.31
C ILE A 147 -8.08 2.24 16.34
N LYS A 148 -8.83 2.48 15.26
CA LYS A 148 -10.14 1.88 15.01
C LYS A 148 -10.01 0.98 13.79
N ALA A 149 -10.40 -0.29 13.91
CA ALA A 149 -10.28 -1.26 12.82
C ALA A 149 -11.64 -1.85 12.45
N PHE A 150 -11.96 -1.86 11.16
CA PHE A 150 -13.18 -2.47 10.65
C PHE A 150 -12.94 -3.38 9.46
N SER A 151 -13.62 -4.51 9.47
CA SER A 151 -13.85 -5.37 8.31
C SER A 151 -15.21 -6.04 8.47
N ARG A 152 -15.76 -6.56 7.37
CA ARG A 152 -17.09 -7.20 7.34
C ARG A 152 -17.20 -8.37 8.33
N THR A 153 -16.13 -9.15 8.46
CA THR A 153 -16.09 -10.32 9.34
C THR A 153 -15.70 -9.90 10.75
N GLU A 154 -16.65 -9.94 11.68
CA GLU A 154 -16.46 -9.50 13.06
C GLU A 154 -15.30 -10.20 13.77
N SER A 155 -15.21 -11.53 13.65
CA SER A 155 -14.12 -12.31 14.26
C SER A 155 -12.75 -11.90 13.72
N SER A 156 -12.66 -11.59 12.42
CA SER A 156 -11.41 -11.12 11.80
C SER A 156 -10.98 -9.76 12.33
N ARG A 157 -11.90 -8.79 12.48
CA ARG A 157 -11.55 -7.47 13.03
C ARG A 157 -11.24 -7.50 14.53
N LYS A 158 -11.90 -8.37 15.31
CA LYS A 158 -11.58 -8.58 16.73
C LYS A 158 -10.18 -9.15 16.92
N LEU A 159 -9.86 -10.24 16.21
CA LEU A 159 -8.52 -10.84 16.25
C LEU A 159 -7.44 -9.86 15.77
N PHE A 160 -7.72 -9.09 14.71
CA PHE A 160 -6.80 -8.06 14.24
C PHE A 160 -6.56 -6.97 15.29
N ALA A 161 -7.62 -6.51 15.96
CA ALA A 161 -7.51 -5.50 17.02
C ALA A 161 -6.66 -6.01 18.19
N GLU A 162 -6.92 -7.22 18.68
CA GLU A 162 -6.14 -7.85 19.74
C GLU A 162 -4.65 -7.95 19.37
N ASN A 163 -4.34 -8.53 18.21
CA ASN A 163 -2.97 -8.72 17.75
C ASN A 163 -2.23 -7.38 17.55
N MET A 164 -2.90 -6.39 16.98
CA MET A 164 -2.25 -5.10 16.71
C MET A 164 -2.12 -4.24 17.96
N SER A 165 -3.01 -4.41 18.94
CA SER A 165 -2.88 -3.74 20.23
C SER A 165 -1.66 -4.24 20.99
N ASP A 166 -1.44 -5.55 20.98
CA ASP A 166 -0.23 -6.17 21.54
C ASP A 166 1.04 -5.79 20.74
N ALA A 167 1.00 -5.88 19.41
CA ALA A 167 2.18 -5.62 18.59
C ALA A 167 2.67 -4.16 18.65
N LEU A 168 1.75 -3.18 18.72
CA LEU A 168 2.09 -1.75 18.72
C LEU A 168 2.06 -1.11 20.09
N GLN A 169 1.53 -1.80 21.11
CA GLN A 169 1.30 -1.24 22.45
C GLN A 169 0.42 0.03 22.41
N VAL A 170 -0.59 0.02 21.54
CA VAL A 170 -1.56 1.09 21.32
C VAL A 170 -2.98 0.51 21.44
N PRO A 171 -3.97 1.22 22.01
CA PRO A 171 -5.35 0.75 22.02
C PRO A 171 -5.88 0.57 20.59
N VAL A 172 -6.40 -0.62 20.28
CA VAL A 172 -7.08 -0.91 19.01
C VAL A 172 -8.50 -1.36 19.28
N THR A 173 -9.47 -0.64 18.76
CA THR A 173 -10.89 -1.00 18.87
C THR A 173 -11.38 -1.66 17.59
N ALA A 174 -12.13 -2.76 17.73
CA ALA A 174 -12.88 -3.33 16.62
C ALA A 174 -14.15 -2.50 16.40
N GLY A 175 -14.15 -1.61 15.41
CA GLY A 175 -15.28 -0.72 15.12
C GLY A 175 -16.56 -1.48 14.79
N ALA A 176 -17.73 -0.89 15.08
CA ALA A 176 -19.02 -1.49 14.76
C ALA A 176 -19.42 -1.29 13.29
N SER A 177 -18.91 -0.23 12.66
CA SER A 177 -19.14 0.08 11.24
C SER A 177 -17.94 0.76 10.57
N ALA A 178 -17.96 0.81 9.23
CA ALA A 178 -16.99 1.59 8.47
C ALA A 178 -17.09 3.09 8.79
N GLU A 179 -18.31 3.63 8.89
CA GLU A 179 -18.55 5.03 9.23
C GLU A 179 -17.94 5.42 10.59
N GLU A 180 -18.21 4.65 11.64
CA GLU A 180 -17.65 4.89 12.98
C GLU A 180 -16.11 4.85 12.96
N THR A 181 -15.54 3.96 12.16
CA THR A 181 -14.07 3.82 12.02
C THR A 181 -13.46 5.01 11.30
N VAL A 182 -14.17 5.59 10.33
CA VAL A 182 -13.72 6.75 9.55
C VAL A 182 -13.90 8.05 10.34
N ARG A 183 -15.06 8.26 10.97
CA ARG A 183 -15.36 9.50 11.71
C ARG A 183 -14.39 9.70 12.86
N ASN A 184 -13.89 10.93 13.05
CA ASN A 184 -12.90 11.29 14.07
C ASN A 184 -11.58 10.48 13.97
N SER A 185 -11.13 10.19 12.75
CA SER A 185 -9.78 9.67 12.49
C SER A 185 -8.97 10.75 11.76
N ASP A 186 -7.74 10.98 12.21
CA ASP A 186 -6.82 11.91 11.56
C ASP A 186 -6.22 11.28 10.30
N ILE A 187 -5.96 9.97 10.34
CA ILE A 187 -5.50 9.18 9.20
C ILE A 187 -6.48 8.03 8.97
N ILE A 188 -6.98 7.91 7.75
CA ILE A 188 -7.84 6.82 7.32
C ILE A 188 -7.05 5.99 6.31
N ILE A 189 -6.93 4.70 6.56
CA ILE A 189 -6.29 3.74 5.65
C ILE A 189 -7.37 2.81 5.12
N CYS A 190 -7.57 2.80 3.80
CA CYS A 190 -8.38 1.77 3.15
C CYS A 190 -7.46 0.78 2.45
N ILE A 191 -7.62 -0.49 2.79
CA ILE A 191 -6.87 -1.61 2.21
C ILE A 191 -7.80 -2.80 1.99
N ALA A 192 -8.97 -2.51 1.41
CA ALA A 192 -10.07 -3.44 1.27
C ALA A 192 -10.20 -3.91 -0.19
N ALA A 193 -10.31 -5.23 -0.38
CA ALA A 193 -10.61 -5.79 -1.69
C ALA A 193 -12.11 -5.70 -2.01
N THR A 194 -12.55 -4.51 -2.42
CA THR A 194 -13.95 -4.20 -2.75
C THR A 194 -14.08 -3.65 -4.18
N MET A 195 -15.27 -3.85 -4.76
CA MET A 195 -15.66 -3.32 -6.08
C MET A 195 -16.64 -2.15 -5.97
N GLU A 196 -17.17 -1.92 -4.76
CA GLU A 196 -18.07 -0.83 -4.43
C GLU A 196 -17.45 0.02 -3.31
N PRO A 197 -17.65 1.35 -3.33
CA PRO A 197 -17.14 2.23 -2.29
C PRO A 197 -17.49 1.76 -0.87
N VAL A 198 -16.49 1.76 0.01
CA VAL A 198 -16.65 1.43 1.44
C VAL A 198 -16.37 2.63 2.34
N ILE A 199 -15.89 3.73 1.77
CA ILE A 199 -15.69 5.02 2.42
C ILE A 199 -16.56 6.05 1.70
N ASN A 200 -17.33 6.79 2.49
CA ASN A 200 -18.13 7.92 2.02
C ASN A 200 -17.47 9.24 2.44
N GLY A 201 -17.41 10.20 1.51
CA GLY A 201 -16.79 11.50 1.72
C GLY A 201 -17.43 12.36 2.82
N GLU A 202 -18.68 12.09 3.23
CA GLU A 202 -19.36 12.76 4.35
C GLU A 202 -18.86 12.32 5.73
N TRP A 203 -18.11 11.22 5.80
CA TRP A 203 -17.57 10.69 7.05
C TRP A 203 -16.22 11.30 7.40
N LEU A 204 -15.51 11.83 6.40
CA LEU A 204 -14.18 12.41 6.53
C LEU A 204 -14.26 13.76 7.24
N ALA A 205 -13.39 13.93 8.23
CA ALA A 205 -13.21 15.21 8.91
C ALA A 205 -12.34 16.15 8.08
N ASP A 206 -12.59 17.45 8.18
CA ASP A 206 -11.71 18.44 7.56
C ASP A 206 -10.29 18.33 8.16
N GLY A 207 -9.28 18.33 7.28
CA GLY A 207 -7.88 18.14 7.67
C GLY A 207 -7.44 16.68 7.88
N SER A 208 -8.34 15.69 7.71
CA SER A 208 -7.97 14.27 7.73
C SER A 208 -7.25 13.84 6.45
N THR A 209 -6.36 12.85 6.58
CA THR A 209 -5.64 12.23 5.46
C THR A 209 -6.25 10.87 5.17
N LEU A 210 -6.72 10.65 3.94
CA LEU A 210 -7.14 9.35 3.44
C LEU A 210 -6.05 8.72 2.56
N ILE A 211 -5.71 7.47 2.85
CA ILE A 211 -4.79 6.64 2.07
C ILE A 211 -5.55 5.42 1.57
N ALA A 212 -5.96 5.46 0.31
CA ALA A 212 -6.59 4.34 -0.40
C ALA A 212 -5.50 3.50 -1.09
N ALA A 213 -5.24 2.30 -0.57
CA ALA A 213 -4.15 1.43 -0.97
C ALA A 213 -4.62 0.05 -1.46
N GLY A 214 -5.91 -0.06 -1.80
CA GLY A 214 -6.59 -1.27 -2.24
C GLY A 214 -6.05 -1.91 -3.53
N PRO A 215 -6.73 -2.95 -4.03
CA PRO A 215 -6.22 -3.73 -5.15
C PRO A 215 -6.04 -2.91 -6.43
N THR A 216 -4.92 -3.16 -7.10
CA THR A 216 -4.54 -2.50 -8.36
C THR A 216 -5.30 -3.07 -9.57
N THR A 217 -6.58 -2.71 -9.67
CA THR A 217 -7.49 -3.06 -10.76
C THR A 217 -8.51 -1.96 -11.00
N TRP A 218 -8.80 -1.65 -12.27
CA TRP A 218 -9.76 -0.63 -12.70
C TRP A 218 -11.19 -0.83 -12.18
N ARG A 219 -11.51 -2.03 -11.67
CA ARG A 219 -12.81 -2.36 -11.08
C ARG A 219 -12.90 -2.11 -9.58
N ALA A 220 -11.77 -2.09 -8.87
CA ALA A 220 -11.76 -1.93 -7.43
C ALA A 220 -12.08 -0.48 -7.09
N LYS A 221 -12.97 -0.29 -6.12
CA LYS A 221 -13.38 1.03 -5.64
C LYS A 221 -13.43 1.01 -4.14
N GLU A 222 -12.63 1.83 -3.50
CA GLU A 222 -12.62 2.01 -2.06
C GLU A 222 -13.45 3.22 -1.63
N VAL A 223 -13.53 4.25 -2.48
CA VAL A 223 -14.10 5.57 -2.13
C VAL A 223 -15.17 6.02 -3.11
N ASP A 224 -16.08 6.86 -2.64
CA ASP A 224 -17.11 7.49 -3.47
C ASP A 224 -16.59 8.74 -4.20
N SER A 225 -17.34 9.22 -5.19
CA SER A 225 -16.98 10.44 -5.94
C SER A 225 -16.94 11.69 -5.05
N LEU A 226 -17.73 11.72 -3.97
CA LEU A 226 -17.70 12.84 -3.02
C LEU A 226 -16.34 12.93 -2.33
N THR A 227 -15.75 11.81 -1.93
CA THR A 227 -14.41 11.74 -1.35
C THR A 227 -13.38 12.42 -2.26
N LEU A 228 -13.42 12.12 -3.56
CA LEU A 228 -12.49 12.71 -4.54
C LEU A 228 -12.75 14.21 -4.73
N THR A 229 -13.99 14.60 -4.98
CA THR A 229 -14.34 16.00 -5.28
C THR A 229 -14.13 16.96 -4.11
N ARG A 230 -14.25 16.48 -2.87
CA ARG A 230 -13.99 17.30 -1.68
C ARG A 230 -12.52 17.34 -1.25
N SER A 231 -11.67 16.48 -1.80
CA SER A 231 -10.27 16.42 -1.41
C SER A 231 -9.52 17.66 -1.91
N GLU A 232 -8.86 18.39 -1.01
CA GLU A 232 -8.03 19.54 -1.39
C GLU A 232 -6.88 19.12 -2.32
N LYS A 233 -6.30 17.95 -2.06
CA LYS A 233 -5.19 17.38 -2.82
C LYS A 233 -5.42 15.90 -3.05
N ILE A 234 -5.20 15.46 -4.28
CA ILE A 234 -5.15 14.05 -4.65
C ILE A 234 -3.70 13.74 -5.03
N VAL A 235 -3.06 12.85 -4.28
CA VAL A 235 -1.67 12.44 -4.50
C VAL A 235 -1.65 10.97 -4.90
N VAL A 236 -0.89 10.66 -5.93
CA VAL A 236 -0.73 9.30 -6.46
C VAL A 236 0.74 8.92 -6.49
N ASP A 237 1.02 7.63 -6.39
CA ASP A 237 2.37 7.07 -6.50
C ASP A 237 2.91 7.15 -7.94
N SER A 238 2.03 7.15 -8.95
CA SER A 238 2.38 7.35 -10.35
C SER A 238 1.23 7.97 -11.13
N ILE A 239 1.46 9.18 -11.66
CA ILE A 239 0.51 9.89 -12.52
C ILE A 239 0.16 9.07 -13.76
N ASP A 240 1.12 8.35 -14.33
CA ASP A 240 0.91 7.55 -15.55
C ASP A 240 0.09 6.27 -15.29
N GLN A 241 0.22 5.67 -14.10
CA GLN A 241 -0.43 4.40 -13.79
C GLN A 241 -1.79 4.59 -13.14
N ALA A 242 -1.97 5.60 -12.28
CA ALA A 242 -3.18 5.78 -11.50
C ALA A 242 -4.48 5.77 -12.34
N PRO A 243 -4.58 6.45 -13.50
CA PRO A 243 -5.78 6.41 -14.35
C PRO A 243 -6.10 5.03 -14.93
N ASN A 244 -5.09 4.15 -15.06
CA ASN A 244 -5.22 2.84 -15.68
C ASN A 244 -5.45 1.71 -14.66
N GLU A 245 -4.98 1.91 -13.43
CA GLU A 245 -4.82 0.86 -12.43
C GLU A 245 -5.60 1.10 -11.13
N SER A 246 -6.10 2.32 -10.89
CA SER A 246 -6.99 2.65 -9.78
C SER A 246 -8.42 2.83 -10.28
N GLY A 247 -9.36 1.98 -9.84
CA GLY A 247 -10.77 2.12 -10.19
C GLY A 247 -11.47 3.31 -9.51
N ASP A 248 -10.90 3.82 -8.42
CA ASP A 248 -11.33 5.07 -7.79
C ASP A 248 -11.09 6.26 -8.72
N LEU A 249 -9.92 6.33 -9.36
CA LEU A 249 -9.52 7.47 -10.19
C LEU A 249 -9.86 7.31 -11.68
N SER A 250 -9.85 6.08 -12.21
CA SER A 250 -10.09 5.84 -13.64
C SER A 250 -11.46 6.34 -14.11
N ASN A 251 -12.48 6.22 -13.26
CA ASN A 251 -13.84 6.71 -13.58
C ASN A 251 -14.01 8.21 -13.32
N ALA A 252 -13.15 8.82 -12.50
CA ALA A 252 -13.22 10.25 -12.21
C ALA A 252 -12.71 11.07 -13.40
N VAL A 253 -11.63 10.63 -14.06
CA VAL A 253 -11.09 11.27 -15.27
C VAL A 253 -12.13 11.34 -16.41
N ASP A 254 -12.99 10.32 -16.53
CA ASP A 254 -14.06 10.30 -17.53
C ASP A 254 -15.26 11.20 -17.16
N GLN A 255 -15.37 11.62 -15.89
CA GLN A 255 -16.48 12.45 -15.38
C GLN A 255 -16.14 13.94 -15.28
N GLY A 256 -14.90 14.35 -15.56
CA GLY A 256 -14.43 15.74 -15.61
C GLY A 256 -13.68 16.16 -14.36
#